data_AF-A0A1W1HNR6-F1
#
_entry.id   AF-A0A1W1HNR6-F1
#
_cell.length_a   1.000
_cell.length_b   1.000
_cell.length_c   1.000
_cell.angle_alpha   90.00
_cell.angle_beta   90.00
_cell.angle_gamma   90.00
#
_symmetry.space_group_name_H-M   'P 1'
#
loop_
_entity.id
_entity.type
_entity.pdbx_description
1 polymer ?
#
loop_
_entity_poly.entity_id
_entity_poly.type
_entity_poly.pdbx_seq_one_letter_code
_entity_poly.pdbx_strand_id
1 'polypeptide(L)' 'MSIRQSLQSKRAQILTIAARHGARKVRVFGSVARGTARPSSDIDFLVEMEEGRSLLTMRH' A
#
# COMPACT_ATOMS: atom_id res chain seq x y z
N MET A 1 -2.23 -16.12 -10.22
CA MET A 1 -1.12 -15.36 -9.61
C MET A 1 -1.35 -15.26 -8.12
N SER A 2 -0.33 -15.46 -7.28
CA SER A 2 -0.44 -15.19 -5.84
C SER A 2 -0.46 -13.69 -5.57
N ILE A 3 -1.05 -13.26 -4.45
CA ILE A 3 -1.04 -11.84 -4.04
C ILE A 3 0.39 -11.28 -3.97
N ARG A 4 1.36 -12.08 -3.50
CA ARG A 4 2.77 -11.66 -3.46
C ARG A 4 3.37 -11.41 -4.84
N GLN A 5 3.05 -12.25 -5.82
CA GLN A 5 3.50 -12.05 -7.21
C GLN A 5 2.90 -10.77 -7.80
N SER A 6 1.62 -10.51 -7.55
CA SER A 6 0.95 -9.26 -7.96
C SER A 6 1.57 -8.03 -7.30
N LEU A 7 1.89 -8.11 -6.01
CA LEU A 7 2.58 -7.04 -5.30
C LEU A 7 3.98 -6.77 -5.85
N GLN A 8 4.71 -7.82 -6.20
CA GLN A 8 6.05 -7.68 -6.73
C GLN A 8 6.03 -7.07 -8.14
N SER A 9 5.12 -7.49 -9.01
CA SER A 9 4.99 -6.92 -10.36
C SER A 9 4.49 -5.48 -10.35
N LYS A 10 3.62 -5.11 -9.40
CA LYS A 10 3.07 -3.75 -9.27
C LYS A 10 3.88 -2.85 -8.32
N ARG A 11 4.96 -3.33 -7.72
CA ARG A 11 5.71 -2.62 -6.67
C ARG A 11 6.07 -1.19 -7.06
N ALA A 12 6.63 -1.01 -8.25
CA ALA A 12 7.03 0.32 -8.73
C ALA A 12 5.82 1.26 -8.86
N GLN A 13 4.71 0.77 -9.42
CA GLN A 13 3.49 1.55 -9.59
C GLN A 13 2.87 1.94 -8.24
N ILE A 14 2.83 1.02 -7.27
CA ILE A 14 2.36 1.29 -5.90
C ILE A 14 3.19 2.40 -5.25
N LEU A 15 4.52 2.31 -5.33
CA LEU A 15 5.42 3.32 -4.75
C LEU A 15 5.26 4.68 -5.42
N THR A 16 5.12 4.73 -6.74
CA THR A 16 4.87 5.98 -7.48
C THR A 16 3.55 6.63 -7.07
N ILE A 17 2.49 5.83 -6.91
CA ILE A 17 1.19 6.34 -6.45
C ILE A 17 1.30 6.84 -5.01
N ALA A 18 1.87 6.04 -4.10
CA ALA A 18 2.06 6.44 -2.71
C ALA A 18 2.80 7.78 -2.60
N ALA A 19 3.93 7.93 -3.31
CA ALA A 19 4.70 9.16 -3.34
C ALA A 19 3.88 10.36 -3.85
N ARG A 20 3.06 10.18 -4.91
CA ARG A 20 2.16 11.23 -5.42
C ARG A 20 1.14 11.71 -4.37
N HIS A 21 0.77 10.84 -3.43
CA HIS A 21 -0.14 11.15 -2.33
C HIS A 21 0.60 11.59 -1.04
N GLY A 22 1.92 11.80 -1.09
CA GLY A 22 2.72 12.16 0.07
C GLY A 22 2.90 11.03 1.08
N ALA A 23 2.70 9.78 0.66
CA ALA A 23 2.94 8.59 1.49
C ALA A 23 4.35 8.04 1.23
N ARG A 24 5.11 7.87 2.30
CA ARG A 24 6.49 7.33 2.32
C ARG A 24 6.58 6.11 3.24
N LYS A 25 7.73 5.42 3.19
CA LYS A 25 8.00 4.18 3.96
C LYS A 25 6.87 3.12 3.87
N VAL A 26 6.38 2.89 2.64
CA VAL A 26 5.28 1.95 2.35
C VAL A 26 5.68 0.52 2.72
N ARG A 27 4.90 -0.10 3.61
CA ARG A 27 5.08 -1.47 4.08
C ARG A 27 3.76 -2.23 4.00
N VAL A 28 3.84 -3.54 3.74
CA VAL A 28 2.66 -4.43 3.75
C VAL A 28 2.44 -4.92 5.18
N PHE A 29 1.21 -4.88 5.66
CA PHE A 29 0.83 -5.50 6.93
C PHE A 29 -0.39 -6.42 6.77
N GLY A 30 -0.95 -6.88 7.88
CA GLY A 30 -2.17 -7.69 7.86
C GLY A 30 -1.95 -9.11 7.32
N SER A 31 -3.00 -9.67 6.72
CA SER A 31 -3.06 -11.08 6.29
C SER A 31 -1.96 -11.47 5.30
N VAL A 32 -1.55 -10.54 4.42
CA VAL A 32 -0.49 -10.76 3.42
C VAL A 32 0.87 -10.94 4.09
N ALA A 33 1.19 -10.09 5.07
CA ALA A 33 2.41 -10.18 5.85
C ALA A 33 2.45 -11.46 6.70
N ARG A 34 1.29 -11.89 7.23
CA ARG A 34 1.15 -13.14 8.01
C ARG A 34 1.12 -14.41 7.16
N GLY A 35 0.99 -14.29 5.83
CA GLY A 35 0.88 -15.44 4.93
C GLY A 35 -0.50 -16.13 4.95
N THR A 36 -1.52 -15.50 5.53
CA THR A 36 -2.89 -16.03 5.63
C THR A 36 -3.86 -15.41 4.62
N ALA A 37 -3.36 -14.53 3.75
CA ALA A 37 -4.16 -13.91 2.69
C ALA A 37 -4.70 -14.94 1.69
N ARG A 38 -5.99 -14.83 1.37
CA ARG A 38 -6.69 -15.61 0.35
C ARG A 38 -6.75 -14.81 -0.95
N PRO A 39 -7.07 -15.42 -2.10
CA PRO A 39 -7.15 -14.68 -3.38
C PRO A 39 -8.12 -13.48 -3.38
N SER A 40 -9.13 -13.51 -2.52
CA SER A 40 -10.11 -12.43 -2.34
C SER A 40 -9.76 -11.45 -1.20
N SER A 41 -8.60 -11.61 -0.56
CA SER A 41 -8.17 -10.73 0.53
C SER A 41 -7.69 -9.39 -0.02
N ASP A 42 -8.06 -8.32 0.68
CA ASP A 42 -7.49 -6.99 0.48
C ASP A 42 -6.01 -6.95 0.89
N ILE A 43 -5.33 -5.87 0.50
CA ILE A 43 -3.94 -5.61 0.83
C ILE A 43 -3.85 -4.35 1.68
N ASP A 44 -3.42 -4.54 2.92
CA ASP A 44 -3.24 -3.44 3.86
C ASP A 44 -1.83 -2.86 3.79
N PHE A 45 -1.73 -1.54 3.64
CA PHE A 45 -0.46 -0.81 3.63
C PHE A 45 -0.33 0.08 4.86
N LEU A 46 0.84 -0.01 5.51
CA LEU A 46 1.27 0.95 6.51
C LEU A 46 2.22 1.94 5.85
N VAL A 47 1.89 3.23 5.97
CA VAL A 47 2.66 4.32 5.38
C VAL A 47 2.92 5.40 6.43
N GLU A 48 4.01 6.13 6.26
CA GLU A 48 4.21 7.42 6.93
C GLU A 48 3.74 8.52 5.97
N MET A 49 2.92 9.45 6.46
CA MET A 49 2.48 10.59 5.64
C MET A 49 3.46 11.75 5.77
N GLU A 50 3.60 12.53 4.71
CA GLU A 50 4.22 13.85 4.76
C GLU A 50 3.46 14.78 5.70
N GLU A 51 4.18 15.75 6.27
CA GLU A 51 3.57 16.75 7.14
C GLU A 51 2.47 17.51 6.38
N GLY A 52 1.31 17.70 7.03
CA GLY A 52 0.14 18.32 6.40
C GLY A 52 -0.67 17.41 5.48
N ARG A 53 -0.28 16.14 5.27
CA ARG A 53 -1.11 15.13 4.58
C ARG A 53 -1.77 14.20 5.60
N SER A 54 -3.07 13.99 5.46
CA SER A 54 -3.84 13.06 6.29
C SER A 54 -4.56 12.03 5.43
N LEU A 55 -5.02 10.95 6.07
CA LEU A 55 -5.82 9.89 5.45
C LEU A 55 -7.04 10.46 4.69
N LEU A 56 -7.60 11.56 5.19
CA LEU A 56 -8.74 12.27 4.62
C LEU A 56 -8.28 13.63 4.10
N THR A 57 -7.47 13.64 3.05
CA THR A 57 -7.18 14.88 2.32
C THR A 57 -8.18 15.04 1.18
N MET A 58 -9.20 15.88 1.36
CA MET A 58 -10.11 16.23 0.27
C MET A 58 -9.45 17.29 -0.61
N ARG A 59 -9.22 16.97 -1.89
CA ARG A 59 -8.88 18.00 -2.89
C ARG A 59 -10.21 18.58 -3.36
N HIS A 60 -10.45 19.88 -3.12
CA HIS A 60 -11.45 20.64 -3.85
C HIS A 60 -11.04 20.75 -5.33
#